data_AF-A0A0D2GIC9-F1
#
_entry.id   AF-A0A0D2GIC9-F1
#
_cell.length_a   1.000
_cell.length_b   1.000
_cell.length_c   1.000
_cell.angle_alpha   90.00
_cell.angle_beta   90.00
_cell.angle_gamma   90.00
#
_symmetry.space_group_name_H-M   'P 1'
#
loop_
_entity.id
_entity.type
_entity.pdbx_description
1 polymer ?
#
loop_
_entity_poly.entity_id
_entity_poly.type
_entity_poly.pdbx_seq_one_letter_code
_entity_poly.pdbx_strand_id
1 'polypeptide(L)'
;MAQTPAQRRANEKHAKGVERRMGKPESAIKKKETKKSPVGMAAVVVLIFVIVAPLLIEQLKVFPYLWHLLLDLLAKIGLVSQ
;
A
#
# COMPACT_ATOMS: atom_id res chain seq x y z
N MET A 1 12.71 -24.28 50.01
CA MET A 1 14.09 -24.76 49.83
C MET A 1 14.79 -23.87 48.82
N ALA A 2 15.79 -23.10 49.25
CA ALA A 2 16.58 -22.27 48.33
C ALA A 2 17.61 -23.15 47.60
N GLN A 3 17.85 -22.90 46.32
CA GLN A 3 18.88 -23.62 45.58
C GLN A 3 20.25 -23.36 46.19
N THR A 4 21.04 -24.43 46.35
CA THR A 4 22.42 -24.30 46.81
C THR A 4 23.28 -23.60 45.75
N PRO A 5 24.38 -22.94 46.14
CA PRO A 5 25.31 -22.34 45.17
C PRO A 5 25.84 -23.32 44.13
N ALA A 6 26.01 -24.60 44.52
CA ALA A 6 26.39 -25.68 43.62
C ALA A 6 25.31 -25.96 42.56
N GLN A 7 24.04 -25.96 42.96
CA GLN A 7 22.91 -26.17 42.06
C GLN A 7 22.72 -25.01 41.09
N ARG A 8 22.96 -23.76 41.52
CA ARG A 8 23.01 -22.60 40.62
C ARG A 8 24.08 -22.76 39.53
N ARG A 9 25.31 -23.10 39.92
CA ARG A 9 26.41 -23.34 38.98
C ARG A 9 26.13 -24.48 38.00
N ALA A 10 25.48 -25.55 38.47
CA ALA A 10 25.08 -26.67 37.61
C ALA A 10 24.00 -26.26 36.60
N ASN A 11 22.99 -25.49 37.04
CA ASN A 11 21.93 -24.97 36.17
C ASN A 11 22.49 -24.01 35.11
N GLU A 12 23.44 -23.15 35.47
CA GLU A 12 24.12 -22.26 34.51
C GLU A 12 24.91 -23.03 33.45
N LYS A 13 25.63 -24.10 33.85
CA LYS A 13 26.36 -24.96 32.90
C LYS A 13 25.40 -25.69 31.97
N HIS A 14 24.29 -26.20 32.50
CA HIS A 14 23.27 -26.88 31.71
C HIS A 14 22.59 -25.91 30.73
N ALA A 15 22.20 -24.72 31.18
CA ALA A 15 21.59 -23.69 30.35
C ALA A 15 22.49 -23.30 29.16
N LYS A 16 23.79 -23.07 29.39
CA LYS A 16 24.77 -22.81 28.32
C LYS A 16 24.90 -23.96 27.32
N GLY A 17 24.78 -25.20 27.80
CA GLY A 17 24.80 -26.40 26.96
C GLY A 17 23.54 -26.53 26.10
N VAL A 18 22.38 -26.19 26.66
CA VAL A 18 21.08 -26.20 25.98
C VAL A 18 21.02 -25.07 24.94
N GLU A 19 21.45 -23.85 25.27
CA GLU A 19 21.52 -22.72 24.33
C GLU A 19 22.41 -23.05 23.11
N ARG A 20 23.55 -23.72 23.32
CA ARG A 20 24.44 -24.14 22.23
C ARG A 20 23.80 -25.18 21.30
N ARG A 21 22.90 -26.03 21.79
CA ARG A 21 22.25 -27.10 21.01
C ARG A 21 20.96 -26.65 20.34
N MET A 22 20.18 -25.79 21.01
CA MET A 22 18.86 -25.35 20.56
C MET A 22 18.93 -24.18 19.56
N GLY A 23 20.07 -23.51 19.43
CA GLY A 23 20.20 -22.33 18.58
C GLY A 23 19.51 -21.10 19.17
N LYS A 24 19.27 -20.08 18.34
CA LYS A 24 18.54 -18.87 18.80
C LYS A 24 17.07 -19.21 19.02
N PRO A 25 16.45 -18.79 20.14
CA PRO A 25 15.02 -19.00 20.35
C PRO A 25 14.23 -18.30 19.24
N GLU A 26 13.07 -18.85 18.87
CA GLU A 26 12.21 -18.27 17.82
C GLU A 26 11.84 -16.81 18.11
N SER A 27 11.73 -16.44 19.39
CA SER A 27 11.53 -15.06 19.85
C SER A 27 12.71 -14.12 19.57
N ALA A 28 13.92 -14.64 19.36
CA ALA A 28 15.10 -13.89 18.96
C ALA A 28 15.31 -13.86 17.44
N ILE A 29 14.52 -14.61 16.67
CA ILE A 29 14.49 -14.51 15.21
C ILE A 29 13.69 -13.26 14.87
N LYS A 30 14.38 -12.14 14.59
CA LYS A 30 13.72 -10.95 14.06
C LYS A 30 12.98 -11.34 12.79
N LYS A 31 11.66 -11.15 12.79
CA LYS A 31 10.79 -11.36 11.61
C LYS A 31 11.46 -10.69 10.41
N LYS A 32 11.70 -11.48 9.37
CA LYS A 32 12.33 -11.02 8.12
C LYS A 32 11.53 -9.80 7.64
N GLU A 33 12.14 -8.62 7.67
CA GLU A 33 11.45 -7.41 7.25
C GLU A 33 11.00 -7.59 5.80
N THR A 34 9.71 -7.40 5.56
CA THR A 34 9.14 -7.42 4.23
C THR A 34 9.79 -6.28 3.44
N LYS A 35 10.64 -6.65 2.47
CA LYS A 35 11.21 -5.68 1.52
C LYS A 35 10.06 -4.93 0.86
N LYS A 36 9.93 -3.65 1.17
CA LYS A 36 8.95 -2.77 0.53
C LYS A 36 9.34 -2.62 -0.95
N SER A 37 8.32 -2.49 -1.81
CA SER A 37 8.53 -2.13 -3.21
C SER A 37 9.33 -0.82 -3.29
N PRO A 38 10.30 -0.71 -4.23
CA PRO A 38 11.01 0.55 -4.47
C PRO A 38 10.08 1.66 -4.99
N VAL A 39 8.91 1.29 -5.52
CA VAL A 39 7.89 2.21 -6.00
C VAL A 39 6.78 2.31 -4.96
N GLY A 40 6.62 3.51 -4.40
CA GLY A 40 5.54 3.81 -3.45
C GLY A 40 4.19 4.04 -4.14
N MET A 41 3.11 3.98 -3.35
CA MET A 41 1.74 4.17 -3.87
C MET A 41 1.53 5.51 -4.57
N ALA A 42 2.17 6.58 -4.09
CA ALA A 42 2.08 7.90 -4.73
C ALA A 42 2.56 7.88 -6.19
N ALA A 43 3.66 7.16 -6.49
CA ALA A 43 4.17 7.04 -7.84
C ALA A 43 3.23 6.26 -8.75
N VAL A 44 2.59 5.21 -8.23
CA VAL A 44 1.57 4.44 -8.97
C VAL A 44 0.36 5.31 -9.30
N VAL A 45 -0.14 6.08 -8.33
CA VAL A 45 -1.29 6.97 -8.52
C VAL A 45 -0.98 8.04 -9.58
N VAL A 46 0.20 8.65 -9.54
CA VAL A 46 0.62 9.62 -10.55
C VAL A 46 0.69 8.99 -11.94
N LEU A 47 1.22 7.76 -12.05
CA LEU A 47 1.32 7.08 -13.34
C LEU A 47 -0.07 6.83 -13.95
N ILE A 48 -1.02 6.37 -13.14
CA ILE A 48 -2.41 6.18 -13.56
C ILE A 48 -3.02 7.52 -13.99
N PHE A 49 -2.81 8.58 -13.22
CA PHE A 49 -3.33 9.90 -13.56
C PHE A 49 -2.79 10.41 -14.90
N VAL A 50 -1.49 10.27 -15.17
CA VAL A 50 -0.87 10.70 -16.44
C VAL A 50 -1.48 9.99 -17.65
N ILE A 51 -1.92 8.74 -17.48
CA ILE A 51 -2.56 7.96 -18.55
C ILE A 51 -4.05 8.33 -18.69
N VAL A 52 -4.77 8.46 -17.57
CA VAL A 52 -6.23 8.61 -17.56
C VAL A 52 -6.68 10.07 -17.76
N ALA A 53 -5.95 11.04 -17.21
CA ALA A 53 -6.36 12.45 -17.27
C ALA A 53 -6.48 13.01 -18.71
N PRO A 54 -5.54 12.74 -19.64
CA PRO A 54 -5.69 13.19 -21.03
C PRO A 54 -6.92 12.59 -21.70
N LEU A 55 -7.20 11.31 -21.44
CA LEU A 55 -8.40 10.62 -21.92
C LEU A 55 -9.68 11.21 -21.34
N LEU A 56 -9.67 11.82 -20.16
CA LEU A 56 -10.86 12.52 -19.64
C LEU A 56 -10.99 13.93 -20.23
N ILE A 57 -9.86 14.60 -20.47
CA ILE A 57 -9.83 15.96 -21.04
C ILE A 57 -10.33 15.97 -22.49
N GLU A 58 -10.04 14.94 -23.29
CA GLU A 58 -10.57 14.82 -24.66
C GLU A 58 -12.10 14.78 -24.69
N GLN A 59 -12.72 14.07 -23.75
CA GLN A 59 -14.17 13.89 -23.68
C GLN A 59 -14.84 15.20 -23.25
N LEU A 60 -14.19 15.92 -22.33
CA LEU A 60 -14.60 17.28 -21.93
C LEU A 60 -14.53 18.29 -23.07
N LYS A 61 -13.65 18.11 -24.08
CA LYS A 61 -13.62 19.00 -25.26
C LYS A 61 -14.82 18.82 -26.18
N VAL A 62 -15.44 17.64 -26.19
CA VAL A 62 -16.63 17.36 -27.01
C VAL A 62 -17.91 17.88 -26.32
N PHE A 63 -17.86 18.09 -25.00
CA PHE A 63 -19.00 18.54 -24.22
C PHE A 63 -19.61 19.89 -24.68
N PRO A 64 -18.83 20.96 -24.95
CA PRO A 64 -19.39 22.22 -25.47
C PRO A 64 -20.11 22.03 -26.80
N TYR A 65 -19.54 21.22 -27.71
CA TYR A 65 -20.14 20.95 -29.01
C TYR A 65 -21.47 20.20 -28.88
N LEU A 66 -21.51 19.16 -28.04
CA LEU A 66 -22.75 18.43 -27.73
C LEU A 66 -23.80 19.33 -27.08
N TRP A 67 -23.37 20.24 -26.21
CA TRP A 67 -24.24 21.22 -25.56
C TRP A 67 -24.87 22.17 -26.59
N HIS A 68 -24.07 22.69 -27.52
CA HIS A 68 -24.58 23.54 -28.60
C HIS A 68 -25.54 22.80 -29.51
N LEU A 69 -25.24 21.56 -29.91
CA LEU A 69 -26.18 20.74 -30.69
C LEU A 69 -27.52 20.54 -29.98
N LEU A 70 -27.48 20.35 -28.67
CA LEU A 70 -28.68 20.15 -27.86
C LEU A 70 -29.48 21.45 -27.71
N LEU A 71 -28.81 22.59 -27.50
CA LEU A 71 -29.43 23.91 -27.51
C LEU A 71 -30.05 24.25 -28.88
N ASP A 72 -29.34 23.95 -29.98
CA ASP A 72 -29.84 24.19 -31.34
C ASP A 72 -31.08 23.33 -31.65
N LEU A 73 -31.10 22.08 -31.17
CA LEU A 73 -32.28 21.21 -31.26
C LEU A 73 -33.47 21.79 -30.48
N LEU A 74 -33.24 22.26 -29.25
CA LEU A 74 -34.27 22.88 -28.42
C LEU A 74 -34.79 24.19 -29.03
N ALA A 75 -33.89 25.00 -29.59
CA ALA A 75 -34.25 26.24 -30.27
C ALA A 75 -35.09 25.96 -31.52
N LYS A 76 -34.76 24.92 -32.29
CA LYS A 76 -35.52 24.50 -33.47
C LYS A 76 -36.94 24.03 -33.15
N ILE A 77 -37.17 23.51 -31.93
CA ILE A 77 -38.48 23.09 -31.44
C ILE A 77 -39.21 24.25 -30.71
N GLY A 78 -38.58 25.43 -30.61
CA GLY A 78 -39.16 26.63 -30.00
C GLY A 78 -39.15 26.64 -28.46
N LEU A 79 -38.39 25.72 -27.85
CA LEU A 79 -38.27 25.59 -26.39
C LEU A 79 -37.25 26.57 -25.77
N VAL A 80 -36.34 27.10 -26.58
CA VAL A 80 -35.28 28.03 -26.17
C VAL A 80 -35.17 29.14 -27.22
N SER A 81 -35.08 30.41 -26.78
CA SER A 81 -34.72 31.53 -27.66
C SER A 81 -33.21 31.56 -27.83
N GLN A 82 -32.72 31.67 -29.06
CA GLN A 82 -31.35 32.08 -29.37
C GLN A 82 -31.09 33.50 -28.85
#